data_AF-A0A9Q0FWZ7-F1
#
_entry.id   AF-A0A9Q0FWZ7-F1
#
_cell.length_a   1.000
_cell.length_b   1.000
_cell.length_c   1.000
_cell.angle_alpha   90.00
_cell.angle_beta   90.00
_cell.angle_gamma   90.00
#
_symmetry.space_group_name_H-M   'P 1'
#
loop_
_entity.id
_entity.type
_entity.pdbx_description
1 polymer ?
#
loop_
_entity_poly.entity_id
_entity_poly.type
_entity_poly.pdbx_seq_one_letter_code
_entity_poly.pdbx_strand_id
1 'polypeptide(L)'
;MESIHFLWALHGIRKVEVSGMGGDKMSDRAINRCCWVELRGLPLSAWYQELFELVASIFGKMVSVYQEMEKRKHLGAARLEILTS
;
A
#
# COMPACT_ATOMS: atom_id res chain seq x y z
N MET A 1 10.57 20.99 0.24
CA MET A 1 9.31 21.11 -0.53
C MET A 1 8.57 19.77 -0.63
N GLU A 2 9.29 18.64 -0.73
CA GLU A 2 8.73 17.28 -0.79
C GLU A 2 7.85 16.89 0.42
N SER A 3 8.18 17.38 1.62
CA SER A 3 7.46 17.04 2.86
C SER A 3 6.00 17.53 2.91
N ILE A 4 5.64 18.60 2.20
CA ILE A 4 4.26 19.14 2.20
C ILE A 4 3.36 18.31 1.29
N HIS A 5 3.85 17.97 0.09
CA HIS A 5 3.13 17.07 -0.83
C HIS A 5 2.92 15.69 -0.20
N PHE A 6 3.89 15.24 0.59
CA PHE A 6 3.81 14.05 1.40
C PHE A 6 2.73 14.11 2.49
N LEU A 7 2.71 15.16 3.31
CA LEU A 7 1.68 15.34 4.34
C LEU A 7 0.28 15.44 3.72
N TRP A 8 0.15 16.08 2.55
CA TRP A 8 -1.10 16.11 1.80
C TRP A 8 -1.52 14.74 1.27
N ALA A 9 -0.58 13.93 0.80
CA ALA A 9 -0.85 12.56 0.36
C ALA A 9 -1.41 11.70 1.50
N LEU A 10 -0.76 11.76 2.67
CA LEU A 10 -1.23 11.08 3.88
C LEU A 10 -2.61 11.57 4.30
N HIS A 11 -2.88 12.87 4.22
CA HIS A 11 -4.20 13.43 4.53
C HIS A 11 -5.29 12.97 3.56
N GLY A 12 -4.91 12.60 2.33
CA GLY A 12 -5.81 12.02 1.33
C GLY A 12 -6.14 10.54 1.57
N ILE A 13 -5.33 9.81 2.34
CA ILE A 13 -5.59 8.41 2.65
C ILE A 13 -6.82 8.31 3.56
N ARG A 14 -7.92 7.79 3.00
CA ARG A 14 -9.20 7.69 3.72
C ARG A 14 -9.36 6.38 4.48
N LYS A 15 -8.63 5.34 4.05
CA LYS A 15 -8.76 3.99 4.59
C LYS A 15 -7.47 3.22 4.34
N VAL A 16 -7.03 2.49 5.36
CA VAL A 16 -5.96 1.50 5.31
C VAL A 16 -6.56 0.19 5.79
N GLU A 17 -6.65 -0.81 4.92
CA GLU A 17 -7.11 -2.16 5.28
C GLU A 17 -5.97 -3.15 5.14
N VAL A 18 -5.76 -3.96 6.17
CA VAL A 18 -4.80 -5.07 6.17
C VAL A 18 -5.58 -6.37 6.05
N SER A 19 -5.35 -7.14 4.98
CA SER A 19 -5.88 -8.50 4.85
C SER A 19 -4.75 -9.51 4.77
N GLY A 20 -4.83 -10.58 5.56
CA GLY A 20 -3.87 -11.69 5.51
C GLY A 20 -4.15 -12.61 4.33
N MET A 21 -3.11 -13.08 3.64
CA MET A 21 -3.26 -14.19 2.70
C MET A 21 -3.45 -15.48 3.51
N GLY A 22 -4.69 -15.95 3.61
CA GLY A 22 -5.01 -17.25 4.17
C GLY A 22 -4.32 -18.34 3.34
N GLY A 23 -3.22 -18.88 3.86
CA GLY A 23 -2.53 -20.02 3.27
C GLY A 23 -3.34 -21.28 3.53
N ASP A 24 -4.10 -21.73 2.54
CA ASP A 24 -4.59 -23.09 2.51
C ASP A 24 -3.38 -24.00 2.23
N LYS A 25 -3.14 -24.95 3.14
CA LYS A 25 -2.12 -26.02 3.11
C LYS A 25 -0.68 -25.64 3.46
N MET A 26 -0.42 -25.65 4.76
CA MET A 26 0.56 -26.53 5.44
C MET A 26 1.56 -27.29 4.53
N SER A 27 2.51 -26.60 3.91
CA SER A 27 3.79 -27.19 3.51
C SER A 27 4.88 -26.12 3.38
N ASP A 28 5.91 -26.30 4.21
CA ASP A 28 7.30 -25.87 4.04
C ASP A 28 7.71 -24.40 4.28
N ARG A 29 8.01 -24.14 5.57
CA ARG A 29 9.25 -23.50 6.08
C ARG A 29 9.68 -22.12 5.58
N ALA A 30 8.82 -21.38 4.89
CA ALA A 30 8.86 -19.93 4.89
C ALA A 30 7.42 -19.42 4.99
N ILE A 31 6.91 -19.30 6.22
CA ILE A 31 5.66 -18.55 6.48
C ILE A 31 6.00 -17.07 6.25
N ASN A 32 6.21 -16.70 5.00
CA ASN A 32 6.23 -15.32 4.56
C ASN A 32 4.79 -14.84 4.73
N ARG A 33 4.52 -14.19 5.86
CA ARG A 33 3.20 -13.65 6.19
C ARG A 33 2.96 -12.46 5.26
N CYS A 34 2.47 -12.71 4.05
CA CYS A 34 2.11 -11.64 3.15
C CYS A 34 0.76 -11.04 3.57
N CYS A 35 0.71 -9.71 3.62
CA CYS A 35 -0.52 -8.96 3.79
C CYS A 35 -0.70 -7.94 2.67
N TRP A 36 -1.95 -7.58 2.43
CA TRP A 36 -2.30 -6.50 1.51
C TRP A 36 -2.63 -5.25 2.30
N VAL A 37 -2.03 -4.14 1.91
CA VAL A 37 -2.41 -2.80 2.40
C VAL A 37 -3.11 -2.05 1.28
N GLU A 38 -4.38 -1.75 1.47
CA GLU A 38 -5.14 -0.96 0.51
C GLU A 38 -5.22 0.50 0.94
N LEU A 39 -4.75 1.39 0.07
CA LEU A 39 -4.77 2.85 0.23
C LEU A 39 -5.81 3.43 -0.71
N ARG A 40 -6.84 4.09 -0.16
CA ARG A 40 -7.90 4.73 -0.95
C ARG A 40 -7.90 6.24 -0.79
N GLY A 41 -8.21 6.96 -1.87
CA GLY A 41 -8.38 8.41 -1.85
C GLY A 41 -7.07 9.20 -2.00
N LEU A 42 -5.99 8.54 -2.40
CA LEU A 42 -4.71 9.20 -2.66
C LEU A 42 -4.81 10.07 -3.91
N PRO A 43 -4.40 11.35 -3.86
CA PRO A 43 -4.25 12.17 -5.04
C PRO A 43 -3.27 11.54 -6.02
N LEU A 44 -3.60 11.49 -7.31
CA LEU A 44 -2.71 10.92 -8.34
C LEU A 44 -1.36 11.64 -8.43
N SER A 45 -1.32 12.93 -8.09
CA SER A 45 -0.07 13.72 -7.99
C SER A 45 0.87 13.24 -6.89
N ALA A 46 0.39 12.42 -5.96
CA ALA A 46 1.17 11.86 -4.87
C ALA A 46 1.62 10.41 -5.11
N TRP A 47 1.42 9.86 -6.31
CA TRP A 47 1.76 8.47 -6.62
C TRP A 47 3.23 8.33 -7.00
N TYR A 48 4.11 8.44 -6.01
CA TYR A 48 5.54 8.19 -6.15
C TYR A 48 5.94 6.95 -5.33
N GLN A 49 6.94 6.22 -5.83
CA GLN A 49 7.37 4.93 -5.30
C GLN A 49 7.76 5.02 -3.81
N GLU A 50 8.41 6.11 -3.43
CA GLU A 50 8.91 6.40 -2.08
C GLU A 50 7.75 6.53 -1.06
N LEU A 51 6.58 7.03 -1.48
CA LEU A 51 5.40 7.06 -0.61
C LEU A 51 4.93 5.65 -0.28
N PHE A 52 4.82 4.80 -1.30
CA PHE A 52 4.35 3.43 -1.13
C PHE A 52 5.32 2.61 -0.30
N GLU A 53 6.62 2.76 -0.53
CA GLU A 53 7.66 2.13 0.28
C GLU A 53 7.60 2.57 1.74
N LEU A 54 7.40 3.86 1.99
CA LEU A 54 7.28 4.36 3.35
C LEU A 54 6.02 3.83 4.05
N VAL A 55 4.86 3.86 3.38
CA VAL A 55 3.62 3.31 3.95
C VAL A 55 3.78 1.82 4.20
N ALA A 56 4.40 1.09 3.28
CA ALA A 56 4.66 -0.33 3.46
C ALA A 56 5.62 -0.61 4.62
N SER A 57 6.63 0.25 4.84
CA SER A 57 7.64 0.09 5.90
C SER A 57 7.06 0.00 7.32
N ILE A 58 5.84 0.53 7.53
CA ILE A 58 5.10 0.43 8.79
C ILE A 58 4.69 -1.02 9.09
N PHE A 59 4.43 -1.81 8.04
CA PHE A 59 3.91 -3.17 8.15
C PHE A 59 4.96 -4.23 7.79
N GLY A 60 5.93 -3.90 6.95
CA GLY A 60 6.98 -4.83 6.51
C GLY A 60 7.69 -4.36 5.25
N LYS A 61 8.18 -5.33 4.46
CA LYS A 61 8.87 -5.03 3.20
C LYS A 61 7.87 -5.04 2.04
N MET A 62 7.79 -3.94 1.30
CA MET A 62 6.98 -3.90 0.07
C MET A 62 7.53 -4.89 -0.96
N VAL A 63 6.64 -5.69 -1.53
CA VAL A 63 6.94 -6.66 -2.60
C VAL A 63 6.50 -6.10 -3.94
N SER A 64 5.27 -5.59 -4.00
CA SER A 64 4.66 -5.07 -5.22
C SER A 64 3.62 -3.99 -4.90
N VAL A 65 3.30 -3.16 -5.90
CA VAL A 65 2.26 -2.13 -5.82
C VAL A 65 1.33 -2.25 -7.03
N TYR A 66 0.04 -2.34 -6.75
CA TYR A 66 -1.03 -2.33 -7.74
C TYR A 66 -1.77 -1.00 -7.67
N GLN A 67 -1.93 -0.36 -8.81
CA GLN A 67 -2.43 0.99 -8.92
C GLN A 67 -3.72 0.99 -9.74
N GLU A 68 -4.83 1.43 -9.12
CA GLU A 68 -6.13 1.55 -9.76
C GLU A 68 -6.54 3.03 -9.84
N MET A 69 -6.50 3.58 -11.05
CA MET A 69 -6.89 4.96 -11.30
C MET A 69 -8.40 5.07 -11.52
N GLU A 70 -9.09 5.87 -10.70
CA GLU A 70 -10.45 6.29 -11.01
C GLU A 70 -10.40 7.39 -12.07
N LYS A 71 -10.63 7.04 -13.35
CA LYS A 71 -10.54 7.95 -14.53
C LYS A 71 -11.32 9.27 -14.43
N ARG A 72 -12.20 9.45 -13.43
CA ARG A 72 -13.06 10.63 -13.26
C ARG A 72 -12.75 11.48 -12.03
N LYS A 73 -11.86 11.03 -11.14
CA LYS A 73 -11.47 11.78 -9.95
C LYS A 73 -9.94 11.87 -9.95
N HIS A 74 -9.38 13.00 -9.54
CA HIS A 74 -7.92 13.13 -9.35
C HIS A 74 -7.38 12.28 -8.19
N LEU A 75 -8.10 11.22 -7.83
CA LEU A 75 -7.87 10.29 -6.74
C LEU A 75 -7.78 8.88 -7.33
N GLY A 76 -7.06 7.99 -6.66
CA GLY A 76 -7.06 6.58 -6.99
C GLY A 76 -6.97 5.69 -5.76
N ALA A 77 -6.87 4.39 -6.02
CA ALA A 77 -6.54 3.38 -5.03
C ALA A 77 -5.19 2.73 -5.38
N ALA A 78 -4.40 2.47 -4.35
CA ALA A 78 -3.19 1.66 -4.46
C ALA A 78 -3.30 0.48 -3.50
N ARG A 79 -2.90 -0.71 -3.94
CA ARG A 79 -2.84 -1.90 -3.12
C ARG A 79 -1.38 -2.37 -3.07
N LEU A 80 -0.82 -2.38 -1.87
CA LEU A 80 0.56 -2.76 -1.61
C LEU A 80 0.58 -4.22 -1.15
N GLU A 81 1.40 -5.03 -1.79
CA GLU A 81 1.76 -6.35 -1.28
C GLU A 81 2.93 -6.19 -0.31
N ILE A 82 2.76 -6.65 0.93
CA ILE A 82 3.76 -6.47 1.96
C ILE A 82 4.11 -7.83 2.55
N LEU A 83 5.41 -8.11 2.55
CA LEU A 83 5.96 -9.23 3.29
C LEU A 83 6.17 -8.81 4.74
N THR A 84 5.40 -9.41 5.65
CA THR A 84 5.56 -9.24 7.09
C THR A 84 6.47 -10.37 7.64
N SER A 85 7.49 -9.97 8.38
CA SER A 85 8.45 -10.85 9.07
C SER A 85 7.92 -11.33 10.41
#